data_AF-A0A7W3Y2J1-F1
#
_entry.id   AF-A0A7W3Y2J1-F1
#
_cell.length_a   1.000
_cell.length_b   1.000
_cell.length_c   1.000
_cell.angle_alpha   90.00
_cell.angle_beta   90.00
_cell.angle_gamma   90.00
#
_symmetry.space_group_name_H-M   'P 1'
#
loop_
_entity.id
_entity.type
_entity.pdbx_description
1 polymer ?
#
loop_
_entity_poly.entity_id
_entity_poly.type
_entity_poly.pdbx_seq_one_letter_code
_entity_poly.pdbx_strand_id
1 'polypeptide(L)' 'MLEVRDLAVEFRTREGAARAVNGVSYSVHAGETLAVLGESGSGKSVTAQA' A
#
# COMPACT_ATOMS: atom_id res chain seq x y z
N MET A 1 8.47 16.31 2.54
CA MET A 1 7.37 15.63 3.24
C MET A 1 6.53 14.97 2.18
N LEU A 2 6.47 13.64 2.21
CA LEU A 2 5.57 12.83 1.39
C LEU A 2 4.30 12.58 2.22
N GLU A 3 3.12 12.69 1.61
CA GLU A 3 1.85 12.36 2.25
C GLU A 3 0.99 11.54 1.30
N VAL A 4 0.52 10.40 1.78
CA VAL A 4 -0.40 9.49 1.10
C VAL A 4 -1.65 9.38 1.96
N ARG A 5 -2.82 9.55 1.34
CA ARG A 5 -4.12 9.50 2.02
C ARG A 5 -5.00 8.48 1.31
N ASP A 6 -5.62 7.61 2.11
CA ASP A 6 -6.61 6.62 1.68
C ASP A 6 -6.19 5.79 0.45
N LEU A 7 -4.94 5.33 0.43
CA LEU A 7 -4.44 4.49 -0.65
C LEU A 7 -5.20 3.16 -0.65
N ALA A 8 -5.93 2.91 -1.73
CA ALA A 8 -6.63 1.66 -1.98
C ALA A 8 -6.23 1.10 -3.34
N VAL A 9 -5.93 -0.20 -3.40
CA VAL A 9 -5.58 -0.88 -4.64
C VAL A 9 -6.32 -2.20 -4.71
N GLU A 10 -7.00 -2.42 -5.83
CA GLU A 10 -7.77 -3.61 -6.14
C GLU A 10 -7.28 -4.23 -7.45
N PHE A 11 -7.08 -5.54 -7.44
CA PHE A 11 -6.77 -6.32 -8.63
C PHE A 11 -7.98 -7.14 -9.05
N ARG A 12 -8.26 -7.16 -10.35
CA ARG A 12 -9.24 -8.09 -10.92
C ARG A 12 -8.58 -9.44 -11.14
N THR A 13 -9.07 -10.47 -10.45
CA THR A 13 -8.65 -11.85 -10.63
C THR A 13 -9.78 -12.68 -11.24
N ARG A 14 -9.50 -13.93 -11.61
CA ARG A 14 -10.53 -14.86 -12.11
C ARG A 14 -11.57 -15.23 -11.05
N GLU A 15 -11.21 -15.10 -9.77
CA GLU A 15 -12.05 -15.45 -8.61
C GLU A 15 -12.84 -14.24 -8.09
N GLY A 16 -12.56 -13.04 -8.61
CA GLY A 16 -13.23 -11.80 -8.23
C GLY A 16 -12.27 -10.64 -8.03
N ALA A 17 -12.75 -9.60 -7.35
CA ALA A 17 -11.93 -8.47 -6.94
C ALA A 17 -11.07 -8.83 -5.71
N ALA A 18 -9.75 -8.74 -5.83
CA ALA A 18 -8.82 -8.90 -4.73
C ALA A 18 -8.30 -7.54 -4.28
N ARG A 19 -8.71 -7.09 -3.09
CA ARG A 19 -8.20 -5.85 -2.50
C ARG A 19 -6.83 -6.08 -1.88
N ALA A 20 -5.80 -5.48 -2.47
CA ALA A 20 -4.42 -5.60 -2.01
C ALA A 20 -4.03 -4.50 -1.02
N VAL A 21 -4.61 -3.31 -1.15
CA VAL A 21 -4.43 -2.21 -0.19
C VAL A 21 -5.81 -1.66 0.14
N ASN A 22 -6.12 -1.53 1.44
CA ASN A 22 -7.45 -1.15 1.94
C ASN A 22 -7.40 0.16 2.73
N GLY A 23 -7.22 1.29 2.04
CA GLY A 23 -7.35 2.63 2.64
C GLY A 23 -6.22 2.98 3.62
N VAL A 24 -4.97 2.86 3.17
CA VAL A 24 -3.81 3.17 4.01
C VAL A 24 -3.43 4.65 3.87
N SER A 25 -3.22 5.34 4.99
CA SER A 25 -2.72 6.72 5.02
C SER A 25 -1.41 6.80 5.79
N TYR A 26 -0.42 7.50 5.24
CA TYR A 26 0.88 7.70 5.89
C TYR A 26 1.57 8.99 5.41
N SER A 27 2.48 9.50 6.23
CA SER A 27 3.36 10.62 5.89
C SER A 27 4.81 10.26 6.19
N VAL A 28 5.74 10.75 5.38
CA VAL A 28 7.18 10.59 5.59
C VAL A 28 7.84 11.96 5.52
N HIS A 29 8.46 12.38 6.62
CA HIS A 29 9.20 13.64 6.69
C HIS A 29 10.60 13.49 6.11
N ALA A 30 11.28 14.62 5.90
CA ALA A 30 12.65 14.60 5.41
C ALA A 30 13.57 13.92 6.44
N GLY A 31 14.34 12.94 5.99
CA GLY A 31 15.24 12.16 6.85
C GLY A 31 14.60 10.95 7.54
N GLU A 32 13.32 10.69 7.32
CA GLU A 32 12.64 9.50 7.84
C GLU A 32 12.66 8.34 6.83
N THR A 33 12.67 7.11 7.35
CA THR A 33 12.57 5.89 6.56
C THR A 33 11.31 5.13 6.96
N LEU A 34 10.44 4.84 6.00
CA LEU A 34 9.25 4.01 6.18
C LEU A 34 9.50 2.59 5.65
N ALA A 35 9.23 1.58 6.48
CA ALA A 35 9.29 0.17 6.07
C ALA A 35 7.88 -0.44 6.06
N VAL A 36 7.53 -1.09 4.95
CA VAL A 36 6.25 -1.80 4.79
C VAL A 36 6.50 -3.30 4.92
N LEU A 37 5.98 -3.92 5.99
CA LEU A 37 6.21 -5.32 6.36
C LEU A 37 4.91 -6.14 6.28
N GLY A 38 5.03 -7.47 6.17
CA GLY A 38 3.89 -8.40 6.06
C GLY A 38 4.22 -9.69 5.29
N GLU A 39 3.29 -10.63 5.27
CA GLU A 39 3.42 -11.93 4.57
C GLU A 39 3.38 -11.81 3.03
N SER A 40 3.88 -12.81 2.30
CA SER A 40 3.84 -12.79 0.83
C SER A 40 2.41 -12.59 0.32
N GLY A 41 2.21 -11.66 -0.61
CA GLY A 41 0.87 -11.33 -1.15
C GLY A 41 0.07 -10.27 -0.39
N SER A 42 0.56 -9.75 0.74
CA SER A 42 -0.18 -8.79 1.59
C SER A 42 -0.28 -7.34 1.05
N GLY A 43 0.13 -7.06 -0.18
CA GLY A 43 0.06 -5.72 -0.77
C GLY A 43 1.26 -4.78 -0.50
N LYS A 44 2.32 -5.21 0.19
CA LYS A 44 3.52 -4.39 0.49
C LYS A 44 4.09 -3.63 -0.72
N SER A 45 4.42 -4.33 -1.79
CA SER A 45 5.04 -3.73 -2.99
C SER A 45 4.12 -2.75 -3.69
N VAL A 46 2.81 -3.00 -3.58
CA VAL A 46 1.76 -2.16 -4.17
C VAL A 46 1.64 -0.84 -3.41
N THR A 47 1.70 -0.89 -2.07
CA THR A 47 1.75 0.30 -1.21
C THR A 47 2.97 1.18 -1.49
N ALA A 48 4.10 0.59 -1.87
CA ALA A 48 5.34 1.34 -2.10
C ALA A 48 5.48 1.92 -3.53
N GLN A 49 4.71 1.43 -4.50
CA GLN A 49 4.77 1.85 -5.91
C GLN A 49 3.69 2.85 -6.32
N ALA A 50 2.62 2.97 -5.53
CA ALA A 50 1.55 3.95 -5.74
C ALA A 50 1.94 5.33 -5.19
#